data_AF-A0A0G1E6E4-F1
#
_entry.id   AF-A0A0G1E6E4-F1
#
_cell.length_a   1.000
_cell.length_b   1.000
_cell.length_c   1.000
_cell.angle_alpha   90.00
_cell.angle_beta   90.00
_cell.angle_gamma   90.00
#
_symmetry.space_group_name_H-M   'P 1'
#
loop_
_entity.id
_entity.type
_entity.pdbx_description
1 polymer ?
#
loop_
_entity_poly.entity_id
_entity_poly.type
_entity_poly.pdbx_seq_one_letter_code
_entity_poly.pdbx_strand_id
1 'polypeptide(L)' 'MIELNTGMNMPQIGLGTWKAEAGKVGEAVRYALEEAGYTHID' A
#
# COMPACT_ATOMS: atom_id res chain seq x y z
N MET A 1 1.32 4.60 12.50
CA MET A 1 0.46 5.62 11.88
C MET A 1 1.09 6.96 12.18
N ILE A 2 1.07 7.88 11.23
CA ILE A 2 1.59 9.25 11.40
C ILE A 2 0.52 10.26 11.00
N GLU A 3 0.45 11.38 11.72
CA GLU A 3 -0.47 12.47 11.42
C GLU A 3 0.17 13.42 10.40
N LEU A 4 -0.56 13.72 9.34
CA LEU A 4 -0.17 14.68 8.31
C LEU A 4 -0.49 16.11 8.75
N ASN A 5 0.04 17.12 8.07
CA ASN A 5 -0.26 18.52 8.37
C ASN A 5 -1.75 18.90 8.23
N THR A 6 -2.53 18.04 7.56
CA THR A 6 -3.99 18.15 7.40
C THR A 6 -4.77 17.55 8.57
N GLY A 7 -4.10 16.95 9.57
CA GLY A 7 -4.74 16.21 10.68
C GLY A 7 -5.19 14.79 10.31
N MET A 8 -4.96 14.36 9.07
CA MET A 8 -5.27 12.99 8.62
C MET A 8 -4.18 12.01 9.06
N ASN A 9 -4.58 10.78 9.42
CA ASN A 9 -3.65 9.71 9.75
C ASN A 9 -3.29 8.84 8.54
N MET A 10 -2.02 8.48 8.42
CA MET A 10 -1.49 7.65 7.33
C MET A 10 -0.62 6.50 7.86
N PRO A 11 -0.70 5.29 7.27
CA PRO A 11 0.26 4.23 7.53
C PRO A 11 1.66 4.66 7.09
N GLN A 12 2.65 4.46 7.96
CA GLN A 12 4.05 4.83 7.67
C GLN A 12 4.72 3.90 6.67
N ILE A 13 4.11 2.74 6.40
CA ILE A 13 4.58 1.73 5.46
C ILE A 13 3.45 1.51 4.45
N GLY A 14 3.78 1.49 3.17
CA GLY A 14 2.85 1.24 2.07
C GLY A 14 3.49 0.38 0.98
N LEU A 15 2.65 -0.23 0.15
CA LEU A 15 3.09 -0.96 -1.04
C LEU A 15 3.01 -0.05 -2.25
N GLY A 16 4.16 0.26 -2.87
CA GLY A 16 4.20 0.93 -4.17
C GLY A 16 4.09 -0.07 -5.32
N THR A 17 3.25 0.24 -6.30
CA THR A 17 2.97 -0.65 -7.45
C THR A 17 3.71 -0.27 -8.73
N TRP A 18 4.45 0.84 -8.72
CA TRP A 18 5.20 1.31 -9.89
C TRP A 18 6.29 0.32 -10.35
N LYS A 19 6.46 0.21 -11.67
CA LYS A 19 7.37 -0.73 -12.38
C LYS A 19 7.05 -2.22 -12.22
N ALA A 20 5.90 -2.57 -11.65
CA ALA A 20 5.41 -3.94 -11.71
C ALA A 20 5.24 -4.38 -13.17
N GLU A 21 5.53 -5.65 -13.43
CA GLU A 21 5.27 -6.27 -14.72
C GLU A 21 3.76 -6.25 -15.04
N ALA A 22 3.44 -6.27 -16.34
CA ALA A 22 2.05 -6.31 -16.78
C ALA A 22 1.31 -7.51 -16.17
N GLY A 23 0.20 -7.25 -15.50
CA GLY A 23 -0.61 -8.27 -14.83
C GLY A 23 -0.17 -8.63 -13.41
N LYS A 24 0.96 -8.10 -12.90
CA LYS A 24 1.45 -8.41 -11.53
C LYS A 24 0.93 -7.49 -10.44
N VAL A 25 0.43 -6.31 -10.79
CA VAL A 25 -0.11 -5.33 -9.82
C VAL A 25 -1.22 -5.95 -8.96
N GLY A 26 -2.18 -6.63 -9.57
CA GLY A 26 -3.32 -7.22 -8.84
C GLY A 26 -2.90 -8.30 -7.83
N GLU A 27 -1.93 -9.14 -8.19
CA GLU A 27 -1.38 -10.17 -7.29
C GLU A 27 -0.67 -9.53 -6.09
N ALA A 28 0.16 -8.52 -6.33
CA ALA A 28 0.89 -7.80 -5.29
C ALA A 28 -0.07 -7.09 -4.33
N VAL A 29 -1.09 -6.39 -4.85
CA VAL A 29 -2.09 -5.69 -4.04
C VAL A 29 -2.93 -6.67 -3.21
N ARG A 30 -3.37 -7.79 -3.81
CA ARG A 30 -4.12 -8.83 -3.07
C ARG A 30 -3.31 -9.37 -1.90
N TYR A 31 -2.05 -9.76 -2.16
CA TYR A 31 -1.17 -10.27 -1.11
C TYR A 31 -0.92 -9.22 -0.02
N ALA A 32 -0.69 -7.96 -0.40
CA ALA A 32 -0.52 -6.86 0.54
C ALA A 32 -1.71 -6.74 1.51
N LEU A 33 -2.94 -6.78 0.99
CA LEU A 33 -4.15 -6.61 1.79
C LEU A 33 -4.49 -7.84 2.63
N GLU A 34 -4.43 -9.04 2.05
CA GLU A 34 -4.93 -10.27 2.66
C GLU A 34 -3.89 -10.94 3.58
N GLU A 35 -2.64 -11.01 3.14
CA GLU A 35 -1.61 -11.83 3.80
C GLU A 35 -0.64 -10.97 4.61
N ALA A 36 -0.24 -9.81 4.07
CA ALA A 36 0.79 -8.97 4.67
C ALA A 36 0.26 -7.81 5.53
N GLY A 37 -1.05 -7.59 5.56
CA GLY A 37 -1.71 -6.61 6.44
C GLY A 37 -1.41 -5.15 6.10
N TYR A 38 -1.04 -4.85 4.86
CA TYR A 38 -0.89 -3.47 4.39
C TYR A 38 -2.25 -2.80 4.33
N THR A 39 -2.27 -1.52 4.68
CA THR A 39 -3.47 -0.67 4.60
C THR A 39 -3.25 0.59 3.76
N HIS A 40 -2.02 0.79 3.28
CA HIS A 40 -1.65 1.86 2.37
C HIS A 40 -1.04 1.26 1.10
N ILE A 41 -1.64 1.58 -0.04
CA ILE A 41 -1.24 1.17 -1.38
C ILE A 41 -1.01 2.45 -2.20
N ASP A 42 0.13 2.51 -2.88
CA ASP A 42 0.54 3.58 -3.80
C ASP A 42 0.53 3.08 -5.27
#